data_AF-A0A429YYB3-F1
#
_entry.id   AF-A0A429YYB3-F1
#
_cell.length_a   1.000
_cell.length_b   1.000
_cell.length_c   1.000
_cell.angle_alpha   90.00
_cell.angle_beta   90.00
_cell.angle_gamma   90.00
#
_symmetry.space_group_name_H-M   'P 1'
#
loop_
_entity.id
_entity.type
_entity.pdbx_description
1 polymer ?
#
loop_
_entity_poly.entity_id
_entity_poly.type
_entity_poly.pdbx_seq_one_letter_code
_entity_poly.pdbx_strand_id
1 'polypeptide(L)'
;MMLLASVLLKLLGVGFLCIAGIGVMRLSDPFQRMHAATKAGTLGAGLVILGSIISHGATDATVMGLLTIVFLLLTVPVAGHLLGRASYISGARLSLRGENALEGVLERSDRSLDERLAWLPTGAGAPAASATRLRPASQPGRRELSPPAPAPVVSLPAVESVRFAVIKGLVPSVAERACAIARKSRSDLSAHVIIDAAAIESAADPAHARQMIRERASAAILELRACTAAGGAEPALNYDEGDPERLLVTSDPGRVLLVLPCEGWFHHQVEVRRDQTTWEPDGLLRLPMVHRGPVLYVSPDAVEAERATIVVRDRGEAHLPALLEWALVGDLWDVSHIIHVAAGDAGRLAEMEAIARRFGCTFESRTVATDDCAIPDDIRRPRAVVLGQAPRPLRTNWFGSHWRRRISPNMPCEVLLMEDPA
;
A
#
# COMPACT_ATOMS: atom_id res chain seq x y z
N MET A 1 8.45 -41.87 40.22
CA MET A 1 7.72 -40.71 40.79
C MET A 1 7.90 -39.43 39.96
N MET A 2 9.13 -38.99 39.66
CA MET A 2 9.38 -37.76 38.89
C MET A 2 8.82 -37.78 37.45
N LEU A 3 8.89 -38.92 36.76
CA LEU A 3 8.29 -39.07 35.42
C LEU A 3 6.76 -38.90 35.43
N LEU A 4 6.08 -39.47 36.43
CA LEU A 4 4.63 -39.36 36.60
C LEU A 4 4.22 -37.90 36.86
N ALA A 5 4.97 -37.20 37.71
CA ALA A 5 4.76 -35.77 37.98
C ALA A 5 4.95 -34.91 36.72
N SER A 6 5.99 -35.17 35.93
CA SER A 6 6.26 -34.48 34.65
C SER A 6 5.11 -34.66 33.64
N VAL A 7 4.65 -35.90 33.45
CA VAL A 7 3.56 -36.21 32.51
C VAL A 7 2.26 -35.53 32.95
N LEU A 8 1.93 -35.58 34.24
CA LEU A 8 0.75 -34.93 34.79
C LEU A 8 0.77 -33.40 34.56
N LEU A 9 1.92 -32.76 34.79
CA LEU A 9 2.09 -31.32 34.58
C LEU A 9 1.91 -30.93 33.11
N LYS A 10 2.50 -31.71 32.20
CA LYS A 10 2.36 -31.49 30.75
C LYS A 10 0.92 -31.66 30.30
N LEU A 11 0.23 -32.71 30.76
CA LEU A 11 -1.19 -32.93 30.43
C LEU A 11 -2.08 -31.81 30.93
N LEU A 12 -1.84 -31.32 32.16
CA LEU A 12 -2.59 -30.19 32.70
C LEU A 12 -2.34 -28.91 31.88
N GLY A 13 -1.08 -28.64 31.50
CA GLY A 13 -0.73 -27.51 30.64
C GLY A 13 -1.37 -27.58 29.24
N VAL A 14 -1.37 -28.76 28.62
CA VAL A 14 -2.09 -29.00 27.34
C VAL A 14 -3.59 -28.77 27.52
N GLY A 15 -4.18 -29.21 28.63
CA GLY A 15 -5.57 -28.92 28.96
C GLY A 15 -5.86 -27.41 29.00
N PHE A 16 -5.02 -26.62 29.65
CA PHE A 16 -5.15 -25.16 29.67
C PHE A 16 -4.97 -24.52 28.29
N LEU A 17 -4.05 -25.03 27.46
CA LEU A 17 -3.89 -24.58 26.06
C LEU A 17 -5.17 -24.83 25.25
N CYS A 18 -5.78 -26.01 25.37
CA CYS A 18 -7.03 -26.34 24.70
C CYS A 18 -8.19 -25.45 25.18
N ILE A 19 -8.35 -25.28 26.50
CA ILE A 19 -9.39 -24.41 27.07
C ILE A 19 -9.22 -22.97 26.61
N ALA A 20 -7.98 -22.45 26.59
CA ALA A 20 -7.67 -21.12 26.12
C ALA A 20 -8.00 -20.95 24.63
N GLY A 21 -7.61 -21.91 23.78
CA GLY A 21 -7.94 -21.89 22.35
C GLY A 21 -9.45 -21.89 22.09
N ILE A 22 -10.19 -22.75 22.80
CA ILE A 22 -11.66 -22.77 22.74
C ILE A 22 -12.24 -21.43 23.22
N GLY A 23 -11.70 -20.86 24.29
CA GLY A 23 -12.11 -19.55 24.82
C GLY A 23 -11.90 -18.42 23.81
N VAL A 24 -10.78 -18.39 23.10
CA VAL A 24 -10.52 -17.39 22.05
C VAL A 24 -11.51 -17.51 20.90
N MET A 25 -11.87 -18.73 20.49
CA MET A 25 -12.83 -18.92 19.40
C MET A 25 -14.28 -18.63 19.82
N ARG A 26 -14.69 -19.07 21.02
CA ARG A 26 -16.09 -19.09 21.45
C ARG A 26 -16.56 -17.81 22.16
N LEU A 27 -15.68 -17.10 22.85
CA LEU A 27 -16.07 -15.90 23.61
C LEU A 27 -16.37 -14.75 22.63
N SER A 28 -17.42 -13.98 22.91
CA SER A 28 -17.96 -12.95 22.01
C SER A 28 -17.32 -11.58 22.19
N ASP A 29 -16.64 -11.36 23.31
CA ASP A 29 -16.04 -10.10 23.70
C ASP A 29 -14.49 -10.22 23.70
N PRO A 30 -13.74 -9.28 23.08
CA PRO A 30 -12.28 -9.25 23.11
C PRO A 30 -11.66 -9.30 24.51
N PHE A 31 -12.26 -8.70 25.54
CA PHE A 31 -11.78 -8.75 26.91
C PHE A 31 -11.88 -10.16 27.50
N GLN A 32 -12.96 -10.86 27.18
CA GLN A 32 -13.14 -12.26 27.58
C GLN A 32 -12.17 -13.19 26.84
N ARG A 33 -11.97 -12.96 25.53
CA ARG A 33 -10.99 -13.67 24.71
C ARG A 33 -9.56 -13.45 25.22
N MET A 34 -9.22 -12.23 25.59
CA MET A 34 -7.93 -11.89 26.20
C MET A 34 -7.72 -12.63 27.52
N HIS A 35 -8.74 -12.71 28.37
CA HIS A 35 -8.68 -13.49 29.62
C HIS A 35 -8.50 -15.01 29.37
N ALA A 36 -9.01 -15.53 28.25
CA ALA A 36 -8.72 -16.90 27.84
C ALA A 36 -7.28 -17.04 27.32
N ALA A 37 -6.83 -16.12 26.46
CA ALA A 37 -5.50 -16.14 25.85
C ALA A 37 -4.36 -16.05 26.89
N THR A 38 -4.52 -15.26 27.96
CA THR A 38 -3.49 -15.15 29.01
C THR A 38 -3.28 -16.44 29.80
N LYS A 39 -4.29 -17.33 29.88
CA LYS A 39 -4.16 -18.66 30.50
C LYS A 39 -3.31 -19.61 29.66
N ALA A 40 -3.31 -19.48 28.33
CA ALA A 40 -2.45 -20.27 27.46
C ALA A 40 -0.97 -20.01 27.75
N GLY A 41 -0.57 -18.74 27.92
CA GLY A 41 0.82 -18.39 28.20
C GLY A 41 1.25 -18.77 29.62
N THR A 42 0.48 -18.34 30.63
CA THR A 42 0.86 -18.49 32.04
C THR A 42 0.72 -19.92 32.55
N LEU A 43 -0.45 -20.54 32.40
CA LEU A 43 -0.72 -21.89 32.89
C LEU A 43 -0.41 -22.94 31.84
N GLY A 44 -0.78 -22.71 30.58
CA GLY A 44 -0.58 -23.67 29.50
C GLY A 44 0.88 -23.96 29.21
N ALA A 45 1.59 -22.98 28.63
CA ALA A 45 3.01 -23.09 28.31
C ALA A 45 3.86 -23.25 29.58
N GLY A 46 3.55 -22.52 30.66
CA GLY A 46 4.27 -22.61 31.93
C GLY A 46 4.31 -24.02 32.52
N LEU A 47 3.17 -24.71 32.60
CA LEU A 47 3.10 -26.09 33.14
C LEU A 47 3.78 -27.11 32.21
N VAL A 48 3.67 -26.94 30.90
CA VAL A 48 4.35 -27.81 29.92
C VAL A 48 5.87 -27.68 30.03
N ILE A 49 6.38 -26.44 30.11
CA ILE A 49 7.82 -26.17 30.26
C ILE A 49 8.32 -26.71 31.60
N LEU A 50 7.58 -26.47 32.69
CA LEU A 50 7.95 -26.98 34.01
C LEU A 50 7.98 -28.51 34.06
N GLY A 51 7.01 -29.18 33.43
CA GLY A 51 7.03 -30.64 33.26
C GLY A 51 8.20 -31.11 32.40
N SER A 52 8.61 -30.32 31.39
CA SER A 52 9.77 -30.63 30.55
C SER A 52 11.09 -30.55 31.33
N ILE A 53 11.25 -29.53 32.19
CA ILE A 53 12.40 -29.36 33.09
C ILE A 53 12.55 -30.59 33.99
N ILE A 54 11.46 -31.01 34.65
CA ILE A 54 11.45 -32.17 35.56
C ILE A 54 11.79 -33.47 34.81
N SER A 55 11.44 -33.57 33.53
CA SER A 55 11.68 -34.75 32.69
C SER A 55 13.11 -34.87 32.18
N HIS A 56 13.75 -33.75 31.81
CA HIS A 56 15.08 -33.74 31.21
C HIS A 56 16.19 -33.60 32.26
N GLY A 57 15.97 -32.81 33.33
CA GLY A 57 16.91 -32.67 34.45
C GLY A 57 18.28 -32.06 34.14
N ALA A 58 18.55 -31.69 32.89
CA ALA A 58 19.81 -31.07 32.48
C ALA A 58 19.86 -29.59 32.92
N THR A 59 21.03 -29.13 33.38
CA THR A 59 21.20 -27.81 33.99
C THR A 59 20.92 -26.68 33.00
N ASP A 60 21.34 -26.83 31.76
CA ASP A 60 21.09 -25.91 30.64
C ASP A 60 19.59 -25.79 30.31
N ALA A 61 18.91 -26.92 30.17
CA ALA A 61 17.47 -26.98 29.91
C ALA A 61 16.64 -26.41 31.07
N THR A 62 17.12 -26.60 32.31
CA THR A 62 16.49 -26.06 33.52
C THR A 62 16.59 -24.54 33.56
N VAL A 63 17.78 -23.98 33.30
CA VAL A 63 18.00 -22.53 33.27
C VAL A 63 17.18 -21.88 32.16
N MET A 64 17.24 -22.41 30.93
CA MET A 64 16.46 -21.90 29.80
C MET A 64 14.96 -22.00 30.06
N GLY A 65 14.49 -23.14 30.58
CA GLY A 65 13.08 -23.35 30.88
C GLY A 65 12.56 -22.39 31.95
N LEU A 66 13.32 -22.19 33.03
CA LEU A 66 12.94 -21.25 34.10
C LEU A 66 12.94 -19.81 33.60
N LEU A 67 13.95 -19.42 32.83
CA LEU A 67 14.02 -18.08 32.23
C LEU A 67 12.85 -17.84 31.27
N THR A 68 12.46 -18.87 30.51
CA THR A 68 11.28 -18.81 29.64
C THR A 68 9.99 -18.62 30.45
N ILE A 69 9.82 -19.34 31.56
CA ILE A 69 8.65 -19.18 32.45
C ILE A 69 8.62 -17.76 33.04
N VAL A 70 9.75 -17.26 33.56
CA VAL A 70 9.83 -15.89 34.10
C VAL A 70 9.51 -14.86 33.03
N PHE A 71 10.07 -15.02 31.83
CA PHE A 71 9.80 -14.13 30.71
C PHE A 71 8.32 -14.14 30.31
N LEU A 72 7.68 -15.32 30.26
CA LEU A 72 6.25 -15.45 30.02
C LEU A 72 5.41 -14.76 31.11
N LEU A 73 5.75 -14.96 32.38
CA LEU A 73 5.04 -14.33 33.49
C LEU A 73 5.17 -12.79 33.51
N LEU A 74 6.29 -12.25 33.00
CA LEU A 74 6.49 -10.80 32.87
C LEU A 74 5.79 -10.23 31.63
N THR A 75 5.86 -10.93 30.50
CA THR A 75 5.37 -10.41 29.21
C THR A 75 3.87 -10.57 29.04
N VAL A 76 3.26 -11.63 29.56
CA VAL A 76 1.82 -11.88 29.40
C VAL A 76 0.96 -10.77 30.04
N PRO A 77 1.26 -10.26 31.26
CA PRO A 77 0.52 -9.13 31.84
C PRO A 77 0.70 -7.83 31.05
N VAL A 78 1.91 -7.54 30.56
CA VAL A 78 2.19 -6.33 29.77
C VAL A 78 1.40 -6.38 28.45
N ALA A 79 1.46 -7.51 27.74
CA ALA A 79 0.69 -7.73 26.52
C ALA A 79 -0.83 -7.63 26.79
N GLY A 80 -1.30 -8.20 27.89
CA GLY A 80 -2.71 -8.09 28.30
C GLY A 80 -3.14 -6.66 28.61
N HIS A 81 -2.30 -5.85 29.27
CA HIS A 81 -2.64 -4.46 29.57
C HIS A 81 -2.69 -3.61 28.30
N LEU A 82 -1.71 -3.76 27.41
CA LEU A 82 -1.68 -3.06 26.13
C LEU A 82 -2.86 -3.45 25.23
N LEU A 83 -3.14 -4.75 25.12
CA LEU A 83 -4.26 -5.25 24.32
C LEU A 83 -5.61 -4.83 24.92
N GLY A 84 -5.75 -4.82 26.25
CA GLY A 84 -6.94 -4.34 26.93
C GLY A 84 -7.18 -2.85 26.70
N ARG A 85 -6.13 -2.02 26.85
CA ARG A 85 -6.19 -0.58 26.57
C ARG A 85 -6.55 -0.31 25.11
N ALA A 86 -5.90 -0.99 24.16
CA ALA A 86 -6.19 -0.86 22.74
C ALA A 86 -7.64 -1.27 22.41
N SER A 87 -8.11 -2.40 22.95
CA SER A 87 -9.48 -2.88 22.73
C SER A 87 -10.52 -1.93 23.34
N TYR A 88 -10.20 -1.28 24.46
CA TYR A 88 -11.09 -0.33 25.10
C TYR A 88 -11.19 0.97 24.30
N ILE A 89 -10.06 1.58 23.94
CA ILE A 89 -10.01 2.84 23.18
C ILE A 89 -10.66 2.66 21.81
N SER A 90 -10.49 1.50 21.16
CA SER A 90 -11.03 1.21 19.83
C SER A 90 -12.55 1.04 19.79
N GLY A 91 -13.24 1.15 20.93
CA GLY A 91 -14.70 1.00 21.00
C GLY A 91 -15.18 -0.45 20.88
N ALA A 92 -14.29 -1.44 21.05
CA ALA A 92 -14.65 -2.84 20.88
C ALA A 92 -15.75 -3.27 21.86
N ARG A 93 -16.63 -4.20 21.43
CA ARG A 93 -17.81 -4.61 22.20
C ARG A 93 -17.42 -5.00 23.62
N LEU A 94 -18.00 -4.32 24.60
CA LEU A 94 -17.71 -4.50 26.02
C LEU A 94 -18.97 -5.05 26.71
N SER A 95 -18.89 -6.29 27.19
CA SER A 95 -19.97 -7.00 27.89
C SER A 95 -19.72 -6.98 29.40
N LEU A 96 -19.92 -5.80 30.00
CA LEU A 96 -19.82 -5.62 31.45
C LEU A 96 -21.17 -5.89 32.13
N ARG A 97 -21.11 -6.51 33.31
CA ARG A 97 -22.20 -6.51 34.29
C ARG A 97 -21.80 -5.55 35.41
N GLY A 98 -22.18 -4.27 35.27
CA GLY A 98 -21.86 -3.22 36.26
C GLY A 98 -21.33 -1.94 35.62
N GLU A 99 -20.84 -1.04 36.47
CA GLU A 99 -20.28 0.26 36.05
C GLU A 99 -18.94 0.10 35.33
N ASN A 100 -18.68 0.97 34.37
CA ASN A 100 -17.45 1.00 33.61
C ASN A 100 -16.39 1.83 34.34
N ALA A 101 -15.48 1.17 35.06
CA ALA A 101 -14.41 1.83 35.81
C ALA A 101 -13.42 2.65 34.95
N LEU A 102 -13.44 2.48 33.63
CA LEU A 102 -12.59 3.22 32.69
C LEU A 102 -13.32 4.40 32.02
N GLU A 103 -14.60 4.58 32.32
CA GLU A 103 -15.40 5.69 31.82
C GLU A 103 -14.88 7.01 32.39
N GLY A 104 -14.61 7.98 31.52
CA GLY A 104 -13.98 9.27 31.90
C GLY A 104 -12.49 9.20 32.23
N VAL A 105 -11.89 8.00 32.38
CA VAL A 105 -10.43 7.83 32.58
C VAL A 105 -9.70 7.64 31.25
N LEU A 106 -10.27 6.83 30.36
CA LEU A 106 -9.75 6.62 29.01
C LEU A 106 -10.81 7.03 28.00
N GLU A 107 -10.38 7.84 27.02
CA GLU A 107 -11.23 8.20 25.89
C GLU A 107 -11.51 6.97 25.04
N ARG A 108 -12.80 6.68 24.87
CA ARG A 108 -13.31 5.50 24.17
C ARG A 108 -14.06 5.96 22.94
N SER A 109 -13.77 5.34 21.80
CA SER A 109 -14.49 5.57 20.55
C SER A 109 -15.96 5.12 20.66
N ASP A 110 -16.89 6.00 20.27
CA ASP A 110 -18.34 5.71 20.26
C ASP A 110 -18.73 4.58 19.31
N ARG A 111 -17.92 4.40 18.25
CA ARG A 111 -18.05 3.31 17.28
C ARG A 111 -16.90 2.34 17.44
N SER A 112 -17.19 1.06 17.32
CA SER A 112 -16.17 0.02 17.35
C SER A 112 -15.23 0.12 16.14
N LEU A 113 -14.02 -0.40 16.27
CA LEU A 113 -13.06 -0.46 15.17
C LEU A 113 -13.65 -1.16 13.95
N ASP A 114 -14.39 -2.25 14.14
CA ASP A 114 -15.06 -2.98 13.06
C ASP A 114 -16.13 -2.12 12.35
N GLU A 115 -16.86 -1.27 13.08
CA GLU A 115 -17.83 -0.33 12.49
C GLU A 115 -17.15 0.86 11.80
N ARG A 116 -16.02 1.33 12.34
CA ARG A 116 -15.21 2.39 11.72
C ARG A 116 -14.50 1.89 10.47
N LEU A 117 -14.14 0.61 10.46
CA LEU A 117 -13.58 -0.12 9.33
C LEU A 117 -14.66 -0.78 8.47
N ALA A 118 -15.95 -0.51 8.70
CA ALA A 118 -17.05 -1.08 7.91
C ALA A 118 -17.07 -0.63 6.43
N TRP A 119 -16.03 0.07 5.98
CA TRP A 119 -15.62 0.11 4.58
C TRP A 119 -14.42 -0.81 4.34
N LEU A 120 -14.72 -2.09 4.06
CA LEU A 120 -14.28 -2.84 2.87
C LEU A 120 -14.91 -4.25 2.87
N PRO A 121 -16.22 -4.38 2.58
CA PRO A 121 -16.76 -5.65 2.13
C PRO A 121 -16.33 -5.85 0.67
N THR A 122 -15.40 -6.78 0.41
CA THR A 122 -15.52 -7.59 -0.81
C THR A 122 -16.79 -8.42 -0.65
N GLY A 123 -17.93 -7.86 -1.09
CA GLY A 123 -19.20 -8.56 -1.21
C GLY A 123 -19.90 -8.95 0.10
N ALA A 124 -20.46 -7.99 0.84
CA ALA A 124 -21.58 -8.24 1.75
C ALA A 124 -22.26 -6.92 2.19
N GLY A 125 -23.45 -6.66 1.66
CA GLY A 125 -24.56 -5.99 2.35
C GLY A 125 -24.41 -4.53 2.79
N ALA A 126 -24.82 -3.59 1.93
CA ALA A 126 -25.32 -2.28 2.34
C ALA A 126 -26.62 -2.43 3.17
N PRO A 127 -26.95 -1.50 4.09
CA PRO A 127 -28.04 -1.66 5.05
C PRO A 127 -29.41 -1.68 4.38
N ALA A 128 -30.19 -2.71 4.69
CA ALA A 128 -31.54 -2.92 4.19
C ALA A 128 -32.53 -1.91 4.80
N ALA A 129 -33.09 -1.06 3.95
CA ALA A 129 -34.34 -0.38 4.22
C ALA A 129 -35.49 -1.41 4.31
N SER A 130 -36.26 -1.32 5.40
CA SER A 130 -37.66 -1.76 5.58
C SER A 130 -38.10 -3.09 4.94
N ALA A 131 -38.35 -4.05 5.83
CA ALA A 131 -38.86 -5.39 5.57
C ALA A 131 -40.15 -5.44 4.72
N THR A 132 -40.12 -6.26 3.67
CA THR A 132 -41.30 -7.00 3.18
C THR A 132 -40.88 -8.45 2.98
N ARG A 133 -41.45 -9.35 3.78
CA ARG A 133 -41.18 -10.80 3.73
C ARG A 133 -41.73 -11.38 2.43
N LEU A 134 -40.89 -12.06 1.66
CA LEU A 134 -41.31 -13.04 0.67
C LEU A 134 -40.50 -14.33 0.88
N ARG A 135 -41.22 -15.45 0.92
CA ARG A 135 -40.76 -16.82 1.25
C ARG A 135 -39.66 -17.31 0.30
N PRO A 136 -38.80 -18.25 0.74
CA PRO A 136 -37.73 -18.76 -0.10
C PRO A 136 -38.30 -19.67 -1.19
N ALA A 137 -38.05 -19.31 -2.45
CA ALA A 137 -38.23 -20.19 -3.59
C ALA A 137 -36.92 -20.98 -3.83
N SER A 138 -37.11 -22.25 -4.18
CA SER A 138 -36.13 -23.27 -4.55
C SER A 138 -34.91 -22.77 -5.32
N GLN A 139 -33.73 -23.26 -4.94
CA GLN A 139 -32.46 -23.06 -5.66
C GLN A 139 -32.57 -23.54 -7.13
N PRO A 140 -32.16 -22.72 -8.11
CA PRO A 140 -31.84 -23.21 -9.44
C PRO A 140 -30.33 -23.12 -9.73
N GLY A 141 -29.79 -24.24 -10.21
CA GLY A 141 -28.80 -24.38 -11.28
C GLY A 141 -27.57 -23.47 -11.30
N ARG A 142 -26.39 -24.09 -11.15
CA ARG A 142 -25.07 -23.56 -11.56
C ARG A 142 -25.19 -22.90 -12.95
N ARG A 143 -25.09 -21.57 -13.02
CA ARG A 143 -25.00 -20.81 -14.27
C ARG A 143 -23.53 -20.74 -14.66
N GLU A 144 -23.18 -21.33 -15.81
CA GLU A 144 -21.92 -21.06 -16.49
C GLU A 144 -21.80 -19.54 -16.72
N LEU A 145 -20.70 -18.96 -16.24
CA LEU A 145 -20.41 -17.54 -16.39
C LEU A 145 -19.98 -17.28 -17.83
N SER A 146 -20.85 -16.67 -18.63
CA SER A 146 -20.44 -16.02 -19.87
C SER A 146 -19.44 -14.89 -19.57
N PRO A 147 -18.46 -14.65 -20.44
CA PRO A 147 -17.49 -13.56 -20.25
C PRO A 147 -18.20 -12.21 -20.15
N PRO A 148 -17.69 -11.26 -19.35
CA PRO A 148 -18.29 -9.94 -19.22
C PRO A 148 -18.31 -9.24 -20.57
N ALA A 149 -19.44 -8.56 -20.85
CA ALA A 149 -19.57 -7.71 -22.03
C ALA A 149 -18.44 -6.67 -22.08
N PRO A 150 -17.95 -6.29 -23.28
CA PRO A 150 -16.89 -5.31 -23.41
C PRO A 150 -17.32 -4.00 -22.74
N ALA A 151 -16.51 -3.54 -21.79
CA ALA A 151 -16.69 -2.25 -21.14
C ALA A 151 -16.65 -1.13 -22.20
N PRO A 152 -17.43 -0.04 -22.02
CA PRO A 152 -17.38 1.10 -22.92
C PRO A 152 -15.96 1.65 -22.99
N VAL A 153 -15.49 1.95 -24.20
CA VAL A 153 -14.19 2.55 -24.47
C VAL A 153 -14.09 3.87 -23.69
N VAL A 154 -13.31 3.87 -22.61
CA VAL A 154 -13.02 5.07 -21.82
C VAL A 154 -12.13 5.95 -22.69
N SER A 155 -12.52 7.19 -22.97
CA SER A 155 -11.64 8.16 -23.62
C SER A 155 -11.20 9.18 -22.58
N LEU A 156 -9.90 9.33 -22.37
CA LEU A 156 -9.34 10.29 -21.42
C LEU A 156 -9.24 11.68 -22.08
N PRO A 157 -9.59 12.76 -21.37
CA PRO A 157 -9.46 14.12 -21.87
C PRO A 157 -7.98 14.52 -22.05
N ALA A 158 -7.74 15.58 -22.81
CA ALA A 158 -6.41 16.17 -22.94
C ALA A 158 -5.88 16.69 -21.59
N VAL A 159 -4.57 16.74 -21.44
CA VAL A 159 -3.91 17.23 -20.22
C VAL A 159 -4.17 18.73 -20.07
N GLU A 160 -4.95 19.11 -19.06
CA GLU A 160 -5.24 20.52 -18.73
C GLU A 160 -4.24 21.06 -17.69
N SER A 161 -3.76 20.19 -16.77
CA SER A 161 -2.82 20.58 -15.72
C SER A 161 -1.79 19.50 -15.44
N VAL A 162 -0.54 19.90 -15.27
CA VAL A 162 0.57 19.07 -14.80
C VAL A 162 0.91 19.50 -13.37
N ARG A 163 0.76 18.56 -12.43
CA ARG A 163 1.18 18.73 -11.03
C ARG A 163 2.41 17.89 -10.79
N PHE A 164 3.39 18.41 -10.08
CA PHE A 164 4.56 17.61 -9.74
C PHE A 164 5.04 17.81 -8.31
N ALA A 165 5.62 16.75 -7.76
CA ALA A 165 6.14 16.74 -6.40
C ALA A 165 7.51 17.41 -6.33
N VAL A 166 7.69 18.26 -5.32
CA VAL A 166 8.98 18.90 -5.01
C VAL A 166 9.56 18.25 -3.76
N ILE A 167 10.43 17.27 -3.98
CA ILE A 167 11.08 16.50 -2.90
C ILE A 167 12.58 16.74 -2.97
N LYS A 168 13.19 17.04 -1.82
CA LYS A 168 14.62 17.40 -1.73
C LYS A 168 15.48 16.32 -2.37
N GLY A 169 16.44 16.72 -3.21
CA GLY A 169 17.38 15.81 -3.87
C GLY A 169 16.85 15.11 -5.12
N LEU A 170 15.55 15.22 -5.41
CA LEU A 170 14.89 14.61 -6.57
C LEU A 170 14.19 15.66 -7.47
N VAL A 171 14.30 16.94 -7.11
CA VAL A 171 13.65 18.05 -7.81
C VAL A 171 14.07 18.16 -9.28
N PRO A 172 15.36 18.08 -9.67
CA PRO A 172 15.76 18.38 -11.04
C PRO A 172 15.11 17.48 -12.08
N SER A 173 15.16 16.16 -11.90
CA SER A 173 14.63 15.20 -12.87
C SER A 173 13.11 15.30 -13.02
N VAL A 174 12.40 15.48 -11.90
CA VAL A 174 10.94 15.63 -11.89
C VAL A 174 10.51 16.96 -12.51
N ALA A 175 11.17 18.06 -12.12
CA ALA A 175 10.84 19.40 -12.59
C ALA A 175 11.13 19.57 -14.09
N GLU A 176 12.28 19.12 -14.57
CA GLU A 176 12.62 19.16 -16.00
C GLU A 176 11.59 18.41 -16.84
N ARG A 177 11.20 17.21 -16.37
CA ARG A 177 10.22 16.38 -17.08
C ARG A 177 8.83 17.00 -17.07
N ALA A 178 8.37 17.49 -15.92
CA ALA A 178 7.07 18.16 -15.79
C ALA A 178 7.00 19.44 -16.66
N CYS A 179 8.07 20.25 -16.67
CA CYS A 179 8.16 21.45 -17.51
C CYS A 179 8.17 21.11 -19.00
N ALA A 180 8.84 20.03 -19.41
CA ALA A 180 8.84 19.58 -20.79
C ALA A 180 7.44 19.16 -21.25
N ILE A 181 6.73 18.38 -20.43
CA ILE A 181 5.37 17.93 -20.73
C ILE A 181 4.41 19.12 -20.77
N ALA A 182 4.45 20.02 -19.78
CA ALA A 182 3.55 21.16 -19.72
C ALA A 182 3.72 22.13 -20.90
N ARG A 183 4.95 22.38 -21.34
CA ARG A 183 5.21 23.20 -22.55
C ARG A 183 4.63 22.56 -23.82
N LYS A 184 4.71 21.24 -23.92
CA LYS A 184 4.24 20.48 -25.08
C LYS A 184 2.71 20.43 -25.15
N SER A 185 2.06 20.17 -24.03
CA SER A 185 0.60 20.12 -23.92
C SER A 185 -0.05 21.50 -23.75
N ARG A 186 0.73 22.57 -23.52
CA ARG A 186 0.27 23.92 -23.18
C ARG A 186 -0.67 23.92 -21.96
N SER A 187 -0.32 23.11 -20.96
CA SER A 187 -1.10 22.92 -19.74
C SER A 187 -0.58 23.78 -18.59
N ASP A 188 -1.44 23.98 -17.59
CA ASP A 188 -1.07 24.68 -16.36
C ASP A 188 -0.07 23.86 -15.56
N LEU A 189 1.00 24.48 -15.07
CA LEU A 189 2.05 23.82 -14.33
C LEU A 189 2.03 24.24 -12.85
N SER A 190 1.93 23.27 -11.94
CA SER A 190 2.02 23.53 -10.50
C SER A 190 2.99 22.60 -9.78
N ALA A 191 3.78 23.18 -8.89
CA ALA A 191 4.79 22.52 -8.08
C ALA A 191 4.25 22.39 -6.65
N HIS A 192 4.28 21.19 -6.07
CA HIS A 192 3.73 20.92 -4.74
C HIS A 192 4.85 20.54 -3.76
N VAL A 193 5.05 21.40 -2.77
CA VAL A 193 5.94 21.15 -1.62
C VAL A 193 5.04 20.83 -0.44
N ILE A 194 5.03 19.57 0.00
CA ILE A 194 4.16 19.12 1.08
C ILE A 194 5.01 18.66 2.25
N ILE A 195 4.66 19.10 3.44
CA ILE A 195 5.21 18.58 4.69
C ILE A 195 4.25 17.49 5.18
N ASP A 196 4.72 16.24 5.15
CA ASP A 196 3.96 15.10 5.62
C ASP A 196 3.73 15.17 7.15
N ALA A 197 2.48 15.44 7.55
CA ALA A 197 2.10 15.53 8.95
C ALA A 197 2.23 14.18 9.68
N ALA A 198 1.95 13.05 9.01
CA ALA A 198 2.07 11.73 9.61
C ALA A 198 3.54 11.36 9.88
N ALA A 199 4.46 11.83 9.03
CA ALA A 199 5.89 11.69 9.25
C ALA A 199 6.38 12.45 10.50
N ILE A 200 5.77 13.61 10.79
CA ILE A 200 6.07 14.40 12.00
C ILE A 200 5.49 13.73 13.24
N GLU A 201 4.22 13.35 13.19
CA GLU A 201 3.50 12.76 14.32
C GLU A 201 4.07 11.40 14.76
N SER A 202 4.63 10.63 13.82
CA SER A 202 5.26 9.33 14.11
C SER A 202 6.71 9.42 14.62
N ALA A 203 7.33 10.60 14.60
CA ALA A 203 8.69 10.79 15.08
C ALA A 203 8.75 10.80 16.61
N ALA A 204 9.86 10.30 17.17
CA ALA A 204 10.09 10.33 18.62
C ALA A 204 10.12 11.77 19.19
N ASP A 205 10.64 12.72 18.40
CA ASP A 205 10.58 14.16 18.67
C ASP A 205 9.90 14.88 17.48
N PRO A 206 8.58 15.14 17.55
CA PRO A 206 7.84 15.81 16.49
C PRO A 206 8.30 17.25 16.23
N ALA A 207 8.76 17.97 17.25
CA ALA A 207 9.18 19.36 17.09
C ALA A 207 10.49 19.43 16.28
N HIS A 208 11.46 18.58 16.64
CA HIS A 208 12.71 18.46 15.90
C HIS A 208 12.50 17.94 14.47
N ALA A 209 11.67 16.91 14.29
CA ALA A 209 11.33 16.37 12.97
C ALA A 209 10.71 17.44 12.06
N ARG A 210 9.74 18.21 12.57
CA ARG A 210 9.11 19.31 11.82
C ARG A 210 10.14 20.35 11.39
N GLN A 211 11.08 20.74 12.26
CA GLN A 211 12.13 21.70 11.93
C GLN A 211 13.02 21.19 10.79
N MET A 212 13.52 19.96 10.92
CA MET A 212 14.39 19.35 9.89
C MET A 212 13.69 19.21 8.54
N ILE A 213 12.43 18.78 8.53
CA ILE A 213 11.64 18.62 7.30
C ILE A 213 11.43 19.99 6.64
N ARG A 214 11.12 21.04 7.41
CA ARG A 214 10.96 22.41 6.89
C ARG A 214 12.24 22.98 6.29
N GLU A 215 13.39 22.77 6.93
CA GLU A 215 14.69 23.18 6.37
C GLU A 215 14.97 22.48 5.03
N ARG A 216 14.73 21.17 4.96
CA ARG A 216 14.93 20.38 3.73
C ARG A 216 13.93 20.76 2.63
N ALA A 217 12.68 21.04 2.99
CA ALA A 217 11.66 21.55 2.06
C ALA A 217 12.06 22.92 1.49
N SER A 218 12.58 23.81 2.33
CA SER A 218 13.10 25.11 1.91
C SER A 218 14.26 24.97 0.93
N ALA A 219 15.18 24.04 1.18
CA ALA A 219 16.25 23.73 0.24
C ALA A 219 15.73 23.15 -1.09
N ALA A 220 14.66 22.34 -1.07
CA ALA A 220 14.03 21.83 -2.29
C ALA A 220 13.37 22.94 -3.12
N ILE A 221 12.79 23.96 -2.49
CA ILE A 221 12.25 25.15 -3.19
C ILE A 221 13.37 25.91 -3.90
N LEU A 222 14.53 26.04 -3.27
CA LEU A 222 15.70 26.68 -3.90
C LEU A 222 16.21 25.87 -5.09
N GLU A 223 16.27 24.54 -4.98
CA GLU A 223 16.60 23.65 -6.11
C GLU A 223 15.61 23.82 -7.26
N LEU A 224 14.31 23.88 -6.95
CA LEU A 224 13.27 24.10 -7.96
C LEU A 224 13.51 25.40 -8.72
N ARG A 225 13.72 26.51 -8.00
CA ARG A 225 13.97 27.82 -8.60
C ARG A 225 15.20 27.82 -9.49
N ALA A 226 16.26 27.11 -9.09
CA ALA A 226 17.46 26.99 -9.90
C ALA A 226 17.20 26.25 -11.23
N CYS A 227 16.43 25.17 -11.20
CA CYS A 227 16.07 24.40 -12.39
C CYS A 227 15.09 25.14 -13.31
N THR A 228 14.08 25.83 -12.75
CA THR A 228 13.06 26.52 -13.55
C THR A 228 13.56 27.82 -14.17
N ALA A 229 14.52 28.50 -13.52
CA ALA A 229 15.19 29.67 -14.09
C ALA A 229 15.89 29.38 -15.43
N ALA A 230 16.39 28.15 -15.62
CA ALA A 230 17.00 27.71 -16.86
C ALA A 230 15.96 27.23 -17.91
N GLY A 231 14.80 26.75 -17.46
CA GLY A 231 13.79 26.06 -18.29
C GLY A 231 12.65 26.92 -18.85
N GLY A 232 12.53 28.19 -18.41
CA GLY A 232 11.60 29.18 -18.98
C GLY A 232 10.11 28.98 -18.66
N ALA A 233 9.75 27.97 -17.85
CA ALA A 233 8.39 27.78 -17.32
C ALA A 233 8.44 27.91 -15.79
N GLU A 234 7.80 28.95 -15.25
CA GLU A 234 7.70 29.15 -13.81
C GLU A 234 6.41 28.47 -13.29
N PRO A 235 6.51 27.40 -12.50
CA PRO A 235 5.35 26.70 -11.98
C PRO A 235 4.69 27.49 -10.85
N ALA A 236 3.37 27.38 -10.72
CA ALA A 236 2.67 27.84 -9.52
C ALA A 236 3.10 26.99 -8.31
N LEU A 237 3.76 27.59 -7.32
CA LEU A 237 4.27 26.92 -6.14
C LEU A 237 3.18 26.83 -5.06
N ASN A 238 2.83 25.61 -4.66
CA ASN A 238 1.98 25.32 -3.51
C ASN A 238 2.82 24.76 -2.37
N TYR A 239 2.63 25.30 -1.17
CA TYR A 239 3.32 24.87 0.04
C TYR A 239 2.27 24.55 1.10
N ASP A 240 2.19 23.29 1.50
CA ASP A 240 1.15 22.76 2.39
C ASP A 240 1.76 21.84 3.46
N GLU A 241 1.11 21.74 4.62
CA GLU A 241 1.43 20.76 5.67
C GLU A 241 0.19 19.91 5.91
N GLY A 242 0.31 18.58 5.77
CA GLY A 242 -0.84 17.68 5.84
C GLY A 242 -0.57 16.31 5.25
N ASP A 243 -1.64 15.64 4.83
CA ASP A 243 -1.59 14.33 4.16
C ASP A 243 -1.36 14.52 2.64
N PRO A 244 -0.20 14.10 2.09
CA PRO A 244 0.10 14.27 0.68
C PRO A 244 -0.91 13.57 -0.24
N GLU A 245 -1.51 12.46 0.18
CA GLU A 245 -2.52 11.75 -0.61
C GLU A 245 -3.78 12.60 -0.78
N ARG A 246 -4.15 13.41 0.21
CA ARG A 246 -5.32 14.29 0.11
C ARG A 246 -5.04 15.56 -0.69
N LEU A 247 -3.82 16.06 -0.61
CA LEU A 247 -3.43 17.33 -1.22
C LEU A 247 -3.13 17.21 -2.72
N LEU A 248 -2.60 16.06 -3.17
CA LEU A 248 -2.23 15.85 -4.57
C LEU A 248 -3.37 15.30 -5.45
N VAL A 249 -4.35 14.63 -4.85
CA VAL A 249 -5.40 13.92 -5.58
C VAL A 249 -6.35 14.89 -6.28
N THR A 250 -6.82 14.47 -7.46
CA THR A 250 -7.99 15.04 -8.11
C THR A 250 -9.01 13.93 -8.37
N SER A 251 -10.28 14.32 -8.45
CA SER A 251 -11.38 13.41 -8.79
C SER A 251 -11.60 13.27 -10.31
N ASP A 252 -11.04 14.20 -11.11
CA ASP A 252 -11.23 14.21 -12.56
C ASP A 252 -10.19 13.35 -13.29
N PRO A 253 -10.59 12.23 -13.91
CA PRO A 253 -9.66 11.36 -14.62
C PRO A 253 -9.09 12.04 -15.87
N GLY A 254 -7.77 11.92 -16.07
CA GLY A 254 -7.08 12.33 -17.31
C GLY A 254 -6.82 13.82 -17.51
N ARG A 255 -7.48 14.73 -16.78
CA ARG A 255 -7.23 16.19 -16.88
C ARG A 255 -5.95 16.62 -16.19
N VAL A 256 -5.63 15.98 -15.07
CA VAL A 256 -4.45 16.25 -14.28
C VAL A 256 -3.46 15.10 -14.46
N LEU A 257 -2.26 15.43 -14.92
CA LEU A 257 -1.12 14.51 -14.88
C LEU A 257 -0.32 14.79 -13.62
N LEU A 258 -0.12 13.77 -12.79
CA LEU A 258 0.74 13.85 -11.61
C LEU A 258 2.14 13.30 -11.93
N VAL A 259 3.18 14.11 -11.77
CA VAL A 259 4.58 13.71 -12.00
C VAL A 259 5.30 13.58 -10.67
N LEU A 260 5.76 12.37 -10.37
CA LEU A 260 6.39 12.00 -9.10
C LEU A 260 7.79 11.42 -9.33
N PRO A 261 8.69 11.49 -8.35
CA PRO A 261 9.91 10.69 -8.40
C PRO A 261 9.59 9.20 -8.18
N CYS A 262 10.48 8.32 -8.62
CA CYS A 262 10.34 6.88 -8.35
C CYS A 262 10.67 6.47 -6.89
N GLU A 263 11.27 7.37 -6.11
CA GLU A 263 11.73 7.14 -4.74
C GLU A 263 11.58 8.41 -3.91
N GLY A 264 11.68 8.26 -2.59
CA GLY A 264 11.56 9.38 -1.65
C GLY A 264 10.11 9.81 -1.42
N TRP A 265 9.91 10.61 -0.37
CA TRP A 265 8.58 11.05 0.05
C TRP A 265 8.61 12.45 0.68
N PHE A 266 7.45 13.01 0.97
CA PHE A 266 7.20 14.36 1.51
C PHE A 266 7.69 14.59 2.96
N HIS A 267 8.45 13.65 3.51
CA HIS A 267 9.35 13.91 4.65
C HIS A 267 10.71 14.46 4.21
N HIS A 268 10.87 14.79 2.91
CA HIS A 268 12.06 15.43 2.32
C HIS A 268 13.39 14.73 2.64
N GLN A 269 13.37 13.38 2.63
CA GLN A 269 14.53 12.52 2.93
C GLN A 269 15.12 12.76 4.34
N VAL A 270 14.31 13.22 5.29
CA VAL A 270 14.69 13.28 6.71
C VAL A 270 14.50 11.92 7.35
N GLU A 271 15.61 11.32 7.78
CA GLU A 271 15.62 10.11 8.60
C GLU A 271 15.52 10.48 10.09
N VAL A 272 14.31 10.45 10.65
CA VAL A 272 14.11 10.57 12.11
C VAL A 272 13.76 9.21 12.69
N ARG A 273 14.26 8.91 13.89
CA ARG A 273 13.88 7.72 14.64
C ARG A 273 12.37 7.73 14.92
N ARG A 274 11.64 6.75 14.39
CA ARG A 274 10.21 6.53 14.62
C ARG A 274 10.03 5.42 15.67
N ASP A 275 9.29 5.71 16.73
CA ASP A 275 9.03 4.76 17.83
C ASP A 275 8.01 3.68 17.46
N GLN A 276 7.20 3.95 16.44
CA GLN A 276 6.28 3.00 15.83
C GLN A 276 6.66 2.87 14.37
N THR A 277 7.25 1.74 14.02
CA THR A 277 7.56 1.42 12.64
C THR A 277 6.26 1.21 11.85
N THR A 278 5.70 2.29 11.29
CA THR A 278 4.68 2.20 10.24
C THR A 278 5.39 2.03 8.90
N TRP A 279 5.74 0.77 8.63
CA TRP A 279 6.21 0.25 7.35
C TRP A 279 5.11 0.28 6.28
N GLU A 280 4.50 1.45 6.06
CA GLU A 280 3.53 1.59 4.97
C GLU A 280 4.27 1.61 3.63
N PRO A 281 3.79 0.86 2.63
CA PRO A 281 4.35 0.87 1.29
C PRO A 281 4.37 2.32 0.80
N ASP A 282 5.58 2.77 0.44
CA ASP A 282 5.93 4.11 -0.08
C ASP A 282 4.69 4.85 -0.58
N GLY A 283 4.28 5.96 0.06
CA GLY A 283 3.02 6.65 -0.26
C GLY A 283 2.89 6.98 -1.75
N LEU A 284 4.02 7.02 -2.47
CA LEU A 284 4.11 7.04 -3.92
C LEU A 284 3.27 5.96 -4.60
N LEU A 285 3.26 4.71 -4.11
CA LEU A 285 2.47 3.58 -4.66
C LEU A 285 1.00 3.62 -4.28
N ARG A 286 0.66 4.28 -3.18
CA ARG A 286 -0.72 4.46 -2.74
C ARG A 286 -1.40 5.57 -3.52
N LEU A 287 -0.65 6.59 -3.95
CA LEU A 287 -1.17 7.73 -4.71
C LEU A 287 -2.01 7.34 -5.94
N PRO A 288 -1.61 6.41 -6.82
CA PRO A 288 -2.45 5.99 -7.94
C PRO A 288 -3.76 5.32 -7.54
N MET A 289 -3.84 4.73 -6.34
CA MET A 289 -5.08 4.12 -5.84
C MET A 289 -6.10 5.17 -5.38
N VAL A 290 -5.64 6.40 -5.08
CA VAL A 290 -6.48 7.50 -4.63
C VAL A 290 -6.64 8.59 -5.69
N HIS A 291 -5.65 8.77 -6.57
CA HIS A 291 -5.64 9.72 -7.67
C HIS A 291 -6.28 9.09 -8.90
N ARG A 292 -7.44 9.61 -9.32
CA ARG A 292 -8.22 9.07 -10.45
C ARG A 292 -7.61 9.36 -11.84
N GLY A 293 -6.43 9.98 -11.91
CA GLY A 293 -5.75 10.34 -13.14
C GLY A 293 -4.44 9.56 -13.39
N PRO A 294 -3.75 9.86 -14.50
CA PRO A 294 -2.45 9.28 -14.78
C PRO A 294 -1.36 9.81 -13.85
N VAL A 295 -0.53 8.91 -13.34
CA VAL A 295 0.65 9.19 -12.51
C VAL A 295 1.91 8.76 -13.26
N LEU A 296 2.81 9.70 -13.53
CA LEU A 296 4.08 9.48 -14.18
C LEU A 296 5.22 9.51 -13.14
N TYR A 297 5.90 8.38 -12.97
CA TYR A 297 7.10 8.27 -12.16
C TYR A 297 8.35 8.49 -12.99
N VAL A 298 9.20 9.40 -12.52
CA VAL A 298 10.43 9.80 -13.19
C VAL A 298 11.65 9.36 -12.36
N SER A 299 12.61 8.72 -13.05
CA SER A 299 13.89 8.35 -12.46
C SER A 299 14.92 9.45 -12.66
N PRO A 300 15.77 9.77 -11.65
CA PRO A 300 16.92 10.65 -11.87
C PRO A 300 17.90 10.08 -12.90
N ASP A 301 18.05 8.75 -12.94
CA ASP A 301 18.95 8.04 -13.85
C ASP A 301 18.37 7.80 -15.25
N ALA A 302 17.22 8.38 -15.60
CA ALA A 302 16.56 8.19 -16.91
C ALA A 302 17.31 8.96 -18.02
N VAL A 303 18.59 8.66 -18.22
CA VAL A 303 19.46 9.21 -19.25
C VAL A 303 19.74 8.12 -20.29
N GLU A 304 19.41 8.43 -21.55
CA GLU A 304 19.78 7.68 -22.77
C GLU A 304 19.26 6.23 -22.88
N ALA A 305 17.96 6.01 -22.66
CA ALA A 305 17.29 4.79 -23.13
C ALA A 305 17.35 4.72 -24.67
N GLU A 306 17.63 3.52 -25.23
CA GLU A 306 17.51 3.23 -26.66
C GLU A 306 16.16 3.77 -27.14
N ARG A 307 16.23 4.87 -27.90
CA ARG A 307 15.13 5.80 -28.06
C ARG A 307 13.99 5.12 -28.81
N ALA A 308 12.83 5.12 -28.15
CA ALA A 308 11.49 4.92 -28.73
C ALA A 308 10.80 3.55 -28.54
N THR A 309 11.27 2.70 -27.61
CA THR A 309 10.51 1.51 -27.16
C THR A 309 9.72 1.78 -25.88
N ILE A 310 8.41 1.51 -25.90
CA ILE A 310 7.56 1.46 -24.70
C ILE A 310 7.05 0.05 -24.44
N VAL A 311 6.90 -0.30 -23.16
CA VAL A 311 6.36 -1.59 -22.73
C VAL A 311 5.00 -1.37 -22.09
N VAL A 312 3.98 -2.08 -22.57
CA VAL A 312 2.63 -2.03 -22.03
C VAL A 312 2.33 -3.34 -21.34
N ARG A 313 2.13 -3.31 -20.02
CA ARG A 313 1.78 -4.50 -19.25
C ARG A 313 0.27 -4.62 -19.13
N ASP A 314 -0.31 -5.60 -19.82
CA ASP A 314 -1.75 -5.88 -19.82
C ASP A 314 -2.09 -7.08 -18.92
N ARG A 315 -2.96 -6.85 -17.94
CA ARG A 315 -3.55 -7.87 -17.06
C ARG A 315 -5.09 -7.94 -17.21
N GLY A 316 -5.65 -7.34 -18.26
CA GLY A 316 -7.08 -7.29 -18.53
C GLY A 316 -7.76 -6.00 -18.07
N GLU A 317 -7.02 -4.93 -17.77
CA GLU A 317 -7.56 -3.64 -17.34
C GLU A 317 -8.28 -2.89 -18.47
N ALA A 318 -9.55 -2.53 -18.27
CA ALA A 318 -10.38 -1.94 -19.33
C ALA A 318 -9.91 -0.56 -19.79
N HIS A 319 -9.24 0.20 -18.93
CA HIS A 319 -8.76 1.56 -19.20
C HIS A 319 -7.34 1.60 -19.78
N LEU A 320 -6.60 0.49 -19.82
CA LEU A 320 -5.23 0.47 -20.31
C LEU A 320 -5.06 0.92 -21.78
N PRO A 321 -5.93 0.51 -22.73
CA PRO A 321 -5.85 1.00 -24.12
C PRO A 321 -6.03 2.52 -24.18
N ALA A 322 -6.97 3.05 -23.40
CA ALA A 322 -7.24 4.48 -23.29
C ALA A 322 -6.04 5.25 -22.73
N LEU A 323 -5.39 4.70 -21.70
CA LEU A 323 -4.18 5.27 -21.11
C LEU A 323 -3.02 5.30 -22.10
N LEU A 324 -2.82 4.22 -22.86
CA LEU A 324 -1.80 4.15 -23.90
C LEU A 324 -2.06 5.18 -25.00
N GLU A 325 -3.29 5.23 -25.52
CA GLU A 325 -3.68 6.23 -26.52
C GLU A 325 -3.48 7.64 -26.00
N TRP A 326 -3.95 7.93 -24.77
CA TRP A 326 -3.78 9.23 -24.13
C TRP A 326 -2.32 9.65 -24.03
N ALA A 327 -1.43 8.72 -23.66
CA ALA A 327 0.00 8.99 -23.56
C ALA A 327 0.66 9.30 -24.93
N LEU A 328 0.21 8.62 -25.99
CA LEU A 328 0.69 8.83 -27.36
C LEU A 328 0.13 10.13 -27.97
N VAL A 329 -1.15 10.44 -27.75
CA VAL A 329 -1.76 11.73 -28.16
C VAL A 329 -1.11 12.90 -27.44
N GLY A 330 -0.86 12.76 -26.13
CA GLY A 330 -0.13 13.74 -25.32
C GLY A 330 1.35 13.84 -25.66
N ASP A 331 1.83 12.96 -26.56
CA ASP A 331 3.21 12.88 -27.04
C ASP A 331 4.20 12.92 -25.85
N LEU A 332 3.88 12.10 -24.83
CA LEU A 332 4.70 12.03 -23.61
C LEU A 332 6.09 11.53 -23.95
N TRP A 333 6.20 10.60 -24.90
CA TRP A 333 7.46 10.05 -25.39
C TRP A 333 7.46 10.03 -26.91
N ASP A 334 8.66 10.15 -27.49
CA ASP A 334 8.90 9.81 -28.89
C ASP A 334 8.97 8.28 -28.99
N VAL A 335 7.99 7.66 -29.65
CA VAL A 335 7.77 6.20 -29.68
C VAL A 335 7.76 5.70 -31.12
N SER A 336 8.49 4.62 -31.38
CA SER A 336 8.58 3.93 -32.67
C SER A 336 8.29 2.44 -32.55
N HIS A 337 8.38 1.90 -31.32
CA HIS A 337 8.18 0.49 -31.02
C HIS A 337 7.37 0.31 -29.73
N ILE A 338 6.34 -0.53 -29.78
CA ILE A 338 5.47 -0.87 -28.66
C ILE A 338 5.54 -2.37 -28.43
N ILE A 339 5.96 -2.76 -27.22
CA ILE A 339 5.96 -4.15 -26.77
C ILE A 339 4.80 -4.35 -25.80
N HIS A 340 3.80 -5.10 -26.23
CA HIS A 340 2.67 -5.52 -25.42
C HIS A 340 3.01 -6.81 -24.67
N VAL A 341 2.84 -6.81 -23.35
CA VAL A 341 3.17 -7.95 -22.49
C VAL A 341 1.93 -8.35 -21.71
N ALA A 342 1.28 -9.45 -22.10
CA ALA A 342 0.02 -9.89 -21.51
C ALA A 342 0.14 -11.24 -20.75
N ALA A 343 -0.64 -11.41 -19.70
CA ALA A 343 -0.82 -12.71 -19.05
C ALA A 343 -1.98 -13.49 -19.74
N GLY A 344 -1.65 -14.53 -20.50
CA GLY A 344 -2.63 -15.37 -21.20
C GLY A 344 -3.16 -14.81 -22.52
N ASP A 345 -4.31 -15.32 -22.96
CA ASP A 345 -4.99 -14.93 -24.21
C ASP A 345 -5.83 -13.67 -23.97
N ALA A 346 -5.12 -12.55 -23.81
CA ALA A 346 -5.75 -11.25 -23.59
C ALA A 346 -6.53 -10.84 -24.85
N GLY A 347 -7.86 -10.89 -24.77
CA GLY A 347 -8.79 -10.54 -25.85
C GLY A 347 -8.75 -9.08 -26.33
N ARG A 348 -7.71 -8.31 -25.98
CA ARG A 348 -7.51 -6.91 -26.37
C ARG A 348 -6.30 -6.67 -27.26
N LEU A 349 -5.55 -7.72 -27.64
CA LEU A 349 -4.41 -7.62 -28.56
C LEU A 349 -4.70 -6.76 -29.81
N ALA A 350 -5.87 -6.99 -30.43
CA ALA A 350 -6.28 -6.30 -31.65
C ALA A 350 -6.48 -4.78 -31.44
N GLU A 351 -6.94 -4.36 -30.25
CA GLU A 351 -7.14 -2.95 -29.91
C GLU A 351 -5.79 -2.24 -29.70
N MET A 352 -4.87 -2.87 -28.97
CA MET A 352 -3.50 -2.37 -28.77
C MET A 352 -2.73 -2.27 -30.08
N GLU A 353 -2.86 -3.27 -30.95
CA GLU A 353 -2.26 -3.26 -32.27
C GLU A 353 -2.86 -2.14 -33.14
N ALA A 354 -4.17 -1.90 -33.08
CA ALA A 354 -4.82 -0.82 -33.81
C ALA A 354 -4.33 0.57 -33.34
N ILE A 355 -4.13 0.76 -32.03
CA ILE A 355 -3.53 1.98 -31.48
C ILE A 355 -2.11 2.15 -32.04
N ALA A 356 -1.26 1.12 -31.96
CA ALA A 356 0.11 1.18 -32.46
C ALA A 356 0.18 1.56 -33.94
N ARG A 357 -0.67 0.94 -34.79
CA ARG A 357 -0.74 1.26 -36.23
C ARG A 357 -1.17 2.72 -36.48
N ARG A 358 -2.11 3.25 -35.71
CA ARG A 358 -2.58 4.64 -35.85
C ARG A 358 -1.48 5.66 -35.57
N PHE A 359 -0.57 5.35 -34.65
CA PHE A 359 0.59 6.19 -34.33
C PHE A 359 1.85 5.81 -35.12
N GLY A 360 1.74 4.91 -36.12
CA GLY A 360 2.88 4.50 -36.95
C GLY A 360 3.96 3.72 -36.19
N CYS A 361 3.63 3.14 -35.03
CA CYS A 361 4.55 2.37 -34.22
C CYS A 361 4.59 0.90 -34.67
N THR A 362 5.78 0.31 -34.64
CA THR A 362 5.92 -1.16 -34.75
C THR A 362 5.38 -1.82 -33.49
N PHE A 363 4.70 -2.96 -33.63
CA PHE A 363 4.01 -3.64 -32.54
C PHE A 363 4.49 -5.08 -32.39
N GLU A 364 4.88 -5.43 -31.17
CA GLU A 364 5.23 -6.80 -30.79
C GLU A 364 4.38 -7.20 -29.58
N SER A 365 3.86 -8.43 -29.56
CA SER A 365 3.13 -8.95 -28.39
C SER A 365 3.80 -10.19 -27.82
N ARG A 366 3.88 -10.24 -26.50
CA ARG A 366 4.50 -11.32 -25.72
C ARG A 366 3.54 -11.81 -24.65
N THR A 367 3.44 -13.12 -24.54
CA THR A 367 2.65 -13.76 -23.49
C THR A 367 3.57 -14.19 -22.36
N VAL A 368 3.21 -13.83 -21.13
CA VAL A 368 3.96 -14.18 -19.91
C VAL A 368 3.10 -15.07 -19.02
N ALA A 369 3.71 -16.10 -18.43
CA ALA A 369 3.01 -17.08 -17.59
C ALA A 369 2.65 -16.54 -16.18
N THR A 370 3.37 -15.50 -15.72
CA THR A 370 3.19 -14.91 -14.40
C THR A 370 2.24 -13.73 -14.44
N ASP A 371 1.38 -13.65 -13.43
CA ASP A 371 0.47 -12.52 -13.17
C ASP A 371 1.14 -11.45 -12.29
N ASP A 372 2.44 -11.15 -12.48
CA ASP A 372 3.12 -10.03 -11.80
C ASP A 372 3.31 -8.84 -12.76
N CYS A 373 3.57 -7.65 -12.21
CA CYS A 373 3.87 -6.42 -12.96
C CYS A 373 5.32 -6.39 -13.52
N ALA A 374 6.05 -7.49 -13.40
CA ALA A 374 7.43 -7.60 -13.86
C ALA A 374 7.51 -7.61 -15.40
N ILE A 375 8.53 -6.94 -15.91
CA ILE A 375 8.90 -6.93 -17.33
C ILE A 375 9.86 -8.10 -17.58
N PRO A 376 9.69 -8.84 -18.68
CA PRO A 376 10.66 -9.86 -19.11
C PRO A 376 12.10 -9.33 -19.19
N ASP A 377 13.06 -10.08 -18.65
CA ASP A 377 14.49 -9.69 -18.57
C ASP A 377 15.18 -9.52 -19.94
N ASP A 378 14.56 -10.02 -21.01
CA ASP A 378 15.06 -9.91 -22.37
C ASP A 378 14.73 -8.55 -23.02
N ILE A 379 13.75 -7.81 -22.48
CA ILE A 379 13.48 -6.43 -22.86
C ILE A 379 14.50 -5.53 -22.17
N ARG A 380 15.46 -5.01 -22.93
CA ARG A 380 16.51 -4.15 -22.38
C ARG A 380 16.14 -2.68 -22.54
N ARG A 381 16.22 -1.93 -21.43
CA ARG A 381 16.16 -0.45 -21.37
C ARG A 381 14.96 0.18 -22.10
N PRO A 382 13.72 -0.17 -21.74
CA PRO A 382 12.56 0.53 -22.30
C PRO A 382 12.60 2.02 -21.91
N ARG A 383 12.11 2.90 -22.78
CA ARG A 383 11.98 4.32 -22.47
C ARG A 383 10.96 4.53 -21.36
N ALA A 384 9.84 3.82 -21.45
CA ALA A 384 8.76 3.88 -20.48
C ALA A 384 7.99 2.56 -20.37
N VAL A 385 7.32 2.40 -19.24
CA VAL A 385 6.45 1.28 -18.91
C VAL A 385 5.08 1.82 -18.58
N VAL A 386 4.04 1.28 -19.21
CA VAL A 386 2.64 1.64 -18.95
C VAL A 386 1.96 0.50 -18.18
N LEU A 387 1.38 0.84 -17.04
CA LEU A 387 0.73 -0.10 -16.12
C LEU A 387 -0.72 0.34 -15.85
N GLY A 388 -1.66 -0.60 -15.90
CA GLY A 388 -3.06 -0.38 -15.51
C GLY A 388 -3.35 -0.62 -14.02
N GLN A 389 -2.39 -1.21 -13.29
CA GLN A 389 -2.48 -1.50 -11.87
C GLN A 389 -1.12 -1.35 -11.19
N ALA A 390 -1.13 -0.87 -9.94
CA ALA A 390 0.03 -0.79 -9.08
C ALA A 390 0.52 -2.20 -8.67
N PRO A 391 1.84 -2.42 -8.60
CA PRO A 391 2.37 -3.70 -8.15
C PRO A 391 1.96 -3.98 -6.71
N ARG A 392 1.34 -5.15 -6.48
CA ARG A 392 0.89 -5.54 -5.13
C ARG A 392 2.07 -5.62 -4.16
N PRO A 393 1.98 -5.03 -2.95
CA PRO A 393 3.02 -5.17 -1.94
C PRO A 393 3.15 -6.64 -1.50
N LEU A 394 4.37 -7.20 -1.57
CA LEU A 394 4.65 -8.52 -1.02
C LEU A 394 4.66 -8.41 0.51
N ARG A 395 3.86 -9.24 1.18
CA ARG A 395 3.83 -9.30 2.66
C ARG A 395 5.18 -9.69 3.30
N THR A 396 6.20 -10.07 2.54
CA THR A 396 7.35 -10.86 3.05
C THR A 396 8.75 -10.28 2.89
N ASN A 397 9.01 -9.21 2.13
CA ASN A 397 10.37 -8.63 2.08
C ASN A 397 10.37 -7.20 2.61
N TRP A 398 10.44 -7.11 3.94
CA TRP A 398 10.59 -5.89 4.74
C TRP A 398 12.00 -5.25 4.64
N PHE A 399 12.87 -5.77 3.76
CA PHE A 399 14.19 -5.20 3.49
C PHE A 399 14.54 -5.32 1.99
N GLY A 400 14.61 -4.20 1.28
CA GLY A 400 15.67 -4.02 0.27
C GLY A 400 15.34 -3.90 -1.22
N SER A 401 14.07 -3.91 -1.66
CA SER A 401 13.77 -3.60 -3.07
C SER A 401 12.65 -2.57 -3.24
N HIS A 402 13.02 -1.38 -3.74
CA HIS A 402 12.07 -0.39 -4.25
C HIS A 402 11.14 -1.05 -5.26
N TRP A 403 9.86 -0.70 -5.25
CA TRP A 403 8.83 -1.29 -6.13
C TRP A 403 9.21 -1.26 -7.61
N ARG A 404 9.93 -0.22 -8.04
CA ARG A 404 10.48 -0.11 -9.39
C ARG A 404 11.41 -1.28 -9.74
N ARG A 405 12.22 -1.77 -8.80
CA ARG A 405 13.09 -2.95 -8.98
C ARG A 405 12.30 -4.24 -9.24
N ARG A 406 11.00 -4.27 -8.96
CA ARG A 406 10.13 -5.41 -9.30
C ARG A 406 9.56 -5.33 -10.72
N ILE A 407 9.24 -4.12 -11.17
CA ILE A 407 8.75 -3.90 -12.53
C ILE A 407 9.91 -4.09 -13.51
N SER A 408 11.04 -3.45 -13.23
CA SER A 408 12.19 -3.42 -14.12
C SER A 408 13.48 -3.50 -13.30
N PRO A 409 13.90 -4.72 -12.91
CA PRO A 409 15.13 -4.91 -12.14
C PRO A 409 16.32 -4.25 -12.87
N ASN A 410 16.97 -3.29 -12.22
CA ASN A 410 18.17 -2.61 -12.73
C ASN A 410 18.01 -1.79 -14.03
N MET A 411 16.79 -1.37 -14.42
CA MET A 411 16.62 -0.46 -15.56
C MET A 411 16.02 0.89 -15.16
N PRO A 412 16.66 2.02 -15.50
CA PRO A 412 16.08 3.34 -15.33
C PRO A 412 15.09 3.60 -16.48
N CYS A 413 13.79 3.52 -16.18
CA CYS A 413 12.72 3.88 -17.11
C CYS A 413 11.68 4.75 -16.41
N GLU A 414 10.91 5.50 -17.20
CA GLU A 414 9.72 6.17 -16.70
C GLU A 414 8.59 5.14 -16.54
N VAL A 415 7.75 5.31 -15.52
CA VAL A 415 6.59 4.43 -15.32
C VAL A 415 5.34 5.28 -15.32
N LEU A 416 4.42 5.03 -16.25
CA LEU A 416 3.11 5.63 -16.28
C LEU A 416 2.11 4.64 -15.71
N LEU A 417 1.35 5.07 -14.72
CA LEU A 417 0.41 4.24 -13.99
C LEU A 417 -0.91 4.97 -13.81
N MET A 418 -2.01 4.28 -14.09
CA MET A 418 -3.35 4.75 -13.75
C MET A 418 -4.15 3.54 -13.30
N GLU A 419 -4.76 3.61 -12.12
CA GLU A 419 -5.73 2.62 -11.65
C GLU A 419 -7.11 2.87 -12.25
N ASP A 420 -7.99 1.87 -12.19
CA ASP A 420 -9.34 1.94 -12.77
C ASP A 420 -10.11 3.17 -12.23
N PRO A 421 -10.61 4.08 -13.09
CA PRO A 421 -11.37 5.24 -12.68
C PRO A 421 -12.79 4.93 -12.14
N ALA A 422 -13.24 3.67 -12.20
CA ALA A 422 -14.61 3.21 -11.89
C ALA A 422 -15.14 3.53 -10.47
#